data_AF-A0A3D9UBH4-F1
#
_entry.id   AF-A0A3D9UBH4-F1
#
_cell.length_a   1.000
_cell.length_b   1.000
_cell.length_c   1.000
_cell.angle_alpha   90.00
_cell.angle_beta   90.00
_cell.angle_gamma   90.00
#
_symmetry.space_group_name_H-M   'P 1'
#
loop_
_entity.id
_entity.type
_entity.pdbx_description
1 polymer ?
#
loop_
_entity_poly.entity_id
_entity_poly.type
_entity_poly.pdbx_seq_one_letter_code
_entity_poly.pdbx_strand_id
1 'polypeptide(L)' 'MKSAQITYQIGKLIECKLLQPIEDGARTYTASFSNSYLIRGVINALRKEGLIPDL' A
#
# COMPACT_ATOMS: atom_id res chain seq x y z
N MET A 1 -10.82 -15.33 5.97
CA MET A 1 -10.26 -15.46 4.60
C MET A 1 -9.31 -16.64 4.57
N LYS A 2 -9.22 -17.38 3.46
CA LYS A 2 -8.28 -18.50 3.32
C LYS A 2 -6.86 -17.98 3.04
N SER A 3 -5.82 -18.61 3.57
CA SER A 3 -4.43 -18.15 3.43
C SER A 3 -3.98 -17.97 1.98
N ALA A 4 -4.41 -18.86 1.07
CA ALA A 4 -4.11 -18.74 -0.36
C ALA A 4 -4.68 -17.47 -1.01
N GLN A 5 -5.84 -17.02 -0.56
CA GLN A 5 -6.48 -15.81 -1.07
C GLN A 5 -5.72 -14.55 -0.63
N ILE A 6 -5.17 -14.55 0.58
CA ILE A 6 -4.33 -13.46 1.08
C ILE A 6 -3.06 -13.35 0.23
N THR A 7 -2.36 -14.47 -0.03
CA THR A 7 -1.16 -14.48 -0.88
C THR A 7 -1.45 -13.95 -2.28
N TYR A 8 -2.57 -14.35 -2.89
CA TYR A 8 -2.97 -13.86 -4.20
C TYR A 8 -3.20 -12.34 -4.21
N GLN A 9 -3.91 -11.82 -3.21
CA GLN A 9 -4.16 -10.39 -3.09
C GLN A 9 -2.87 -9.59 -2.87
N ILE A 10 -1.95 -10.08 -2.03
CA ILE A 10 -0.62 -9.49 -1.84
C ILE A 10 0.12 -9.42 -3.18
N GLY A 11 0.12 -10.52 -3.95
CA GLY A 11 0.73 -10.57 -5.29
C GLY A 11 0.16 -9.49 -6.22
N LYS A 12 -1.17 -9.32 -6.25
CA LYS A 12 -1.82 -8.25 -7.03
C LYS A 12 -1.43 -6.85 -6.58
N LEU A 13 -1.28 -6.62 -5.28
CA LEU A 13 -0.85 -5.32 -4.76
C LEU A 13 0.60 -5.01 -5.14
N ILE A 14 1.48 -6.02 -5.18
CA ILE A 14 2.86 -5.88 -5.65
C ILE A 14 2.89 -5.59 -7.16
N GLU A 15 2.13 -6.35 -7.97
CA GLU A 15 2.00 -6.13 -9.43
C GLU A 15 1.58 -4.69 -9.74
N CYS A 16 0.63 -4.13 -8.96
CA CYS A 16 0.16 -2.76 -9.11
C CYS A 16 1.06 -1.69 -8.46
N LYS A 17 2.25 -2.07 -7.97
CA LYS A 17 3.20 -1.19 -7.27
C LYS A 17 2.59 -0.46 -6.06
N LEU A 18 1.66 -1.11 -5.36
CA LEU A 18 1.05 -0.60 -4.12
C LEU A 18 1.77 -1.13 -2.87
N LEU A 19 2.38 -2.31 -2.97
CA LEU A 19 3.25 -2.89 -1.94
C LEU A 19 4.62 -3.21 -2.54
N GLN A 20 5.64 -3.21 -1.69
CA GLN A 20 6.98 -3.72 -2.00
C GLN A 20 7.48 -4.58 -0.83
N PRO A 21 8.16 -5.71 -1.08
CA PRO A 21 8.77 -6.48 -0.01
C PRO A 21 9.93 -5.67 0.61
N ILE A 22 10.19 -5.87 1.91
CA ILE A 22 11.30 -5.19 2.59
C ILE A 22 12.67 -5.62 2.06
N GLU A 23 12.77 -6.88 1.63
CA GLU A 23 13.93 -7.53 1.05
C GLU A 23 13.44 -8.59 0.06
N ASP A 24 14.29 -9.01 -0.88
CA ASP A 24 13.89 -10.03 -1.86
C ASP A 24 13.46 -11.33 -1.16
N GLY A 25 12.32 -11.88 -1.55
CA GLY A 25 11.74 -13.08 -0.92
C GLY A 25 11.08 -12.88 0.46
N ALA A 26 11.09 -11.67 1.02
CA ALA A 26 10.46 -11.40 2.31
C ALA A 26 8.92 -11.52 2.25
N ARG A 27 8.32 -12.01 3.34
CA ARG A 27 6.86 -12.02 3.56
C ARG A 27 6.35 -10.82 4.35
N THR A 28 7.22 -9.83 4.53
CA THR A 28 6.92 -8.52 5.13
C THR A 28 6.98 -7.48 4.03
N TYR A 29 5.99 -6.60 3.99
CA TYR A 29 5.81 -5.65 2.90
C TYR A 29 5.61 -4.24 3.44
N THR A 30 6.06 -3.24 2.70
CA THR A 30 5.80 -1.83 2.96
C THR A 30 4.92 -1.24 1.86
N ALA A 31 4.22 -0.15 2.18
CA ALA A 31 3.52 0.63 1.17
C ALA A 31 4.51 1.16 0.14
N SER A 32 4.18 1.00 -1.15
CA SER A 32 4.99 1.53 -2.24
C SER A 32 4.43 2.86 -2.72
N PHE A 33 5.16 3.93 -2.43
CA PHE A 33 4.79 5.30 -2.79
C PHE A 33 5.18 5.69 -4.23
N SER A 34 5.63 4.73 -5.02
CA SER A 34 5.94 4.87 -6.44
C SER A 34 4.68 5.11 -7.29
N ASN A 35 3.49 4.84 -6.74
CA ASN A 35 2.21 5.02 -7.39
C ASN A 35 1.50 6.30 -6.90
N SER A 36 1.27 7.25 -7.82
CA SER A 36 0.61 8.53 -7.50
C SER A 36 -0.82 8.36 -6.97
N TYR A 37 -1.50 7.26 -7.31
CA TYR A 37 -2.83 6.95 -6.77
C TYR A 37 -2.78 6.66 -5.27
N LEU A 38 -1.79 5.86 -4.82
CA LEU A 38 -1.63 5.53 -3.40
C LEU A 38 -1.31 6.80 -2.60
N ILE A 39 -0.40 7.64 -3.10
CA ILE A 39 -0.04 8.92 -2.46
C ILE A 39 -1.26 9.82 -2.29
N ARG A 40 -2.11 9.96 -3.32
CA ARG A 40 -3.34 10.76 -3.21
C ARG A 40 -4.28 10.20 -2.15
N GLY A 41 -4.44 8.87 -2.10
CA GLY A 41 -5.22 8.19 -1.07
C GLY A 41 -4.68 8.48 0.33
N VAL A 42 -3.36 8.38 0.52
CA VAL A 42 -2.69 8.68 1.80
C VAL A 42 -2.90 10.13 2.19
N ILE A 43 -2.67 11.09 1.30
CA ILE A 43 -2.88 12.52 1.57
C ILE A 43 -4.33 12.79 1.99
N ASN A 44 -5.31 12.20 1.29
CA ASN A 44 -6.72 12.35 1.64
C ASN A 44 -7.06 11.73 3.00
N ALA A 45 -6.50 10.56 3.32
CA ALA A 45 -6.66 9.94 4.62
C ALA A 45 -6.04 10.81 5.74
N LEU A 46 -4.83 11.33 5.52
CA LEU A 46 -4.16 12.22 6.47
C LEU A 46 -4.95 13.50 6.72
N ARG A 47 -5.55 14.10 5.68
CA ARG A 47 -6.47 15.25 5.85
C ARG A 47 -7.69 14.89 6.68
N LYS A 48 -8.34 13.77 6.35
CA LYS A 48 -9.53 13.31 7.06
C LYS A 48 -9.28 13.07 8.55
N GLU A 49 -8.09 12.56 8.89
CA GLU A 49 -7.67 12.36 10.29
C GLU A 49 -7.13 13.65 10.94
N GLY A 50 -7.13 14.79 10.24
CA GLY A 50 -6.67 16.09 10.75
C GLY A 50 -5.15 16.20 10.96
N LEU A 51 -4.38 15.27 10.37
CA LEU A 51 -2.92 15.22 10.52
C LEU A 51 -2.19 16.23 9.62
N ILE A 52 -2.87 16.70 8.56
CA ILE A 52 -2.37 17.76 7.67
C ILE A 52 -3.51 18.75 7.35
N PRO A 53 -3.19 20.02 7.03
CA PRO A 53 -4.20 21.02 6.68
C PRO A 53 -4.96 20.70 5.38
N ASP A 54 -6.20 21.16 5.31
CA ASP A 54 -6.92 21.31 4.04
C ASP A 54 -6.28 22.47 3.26
N LEU A 55 -6.06 22.23 1.96
CA LEU A 55 -5.37 23.14 1.05
C LEU A 55 -6.34 24.14 0.42
#